data_AF-A0AAE0W990-F1
#
_entry.id   AF-A0AAE0W990-F1
#
_cell.length_a   1.000
_cell.length_b   1.000
_cell.length_c   1.000
_cell.angle_alpha   90.00
_cell.angle_beta   90.00
_cell.angle_gamma   90.00
#
_symmetry.space_group_name_H-M   'P 1'
#
loop_
_entity.id
_entity.type
_entity.pdbx_description
1 polymer ?
#
loop_
_entity_poly.entity_id
_entity_poly.type
_entity_poly.pdbx_seq_one_letter_code
_entity_poly.pdbx_strand_id
1 'polypeptide(L)'
;MLKERFFNNAGAQVLSKNYTIDPLRRIHLKEIEELIEQERYFVLHAPRQTGKTTCMYALMRHFNAGTKYRALYVNIEAAQAMREDVEGAMHSIVSVFTRCSRVTFRVTIAGRSYNDKPHAFPQSIILCGVRDVRDYRIHSSRTKEIITGGSAFNIKADSIRLGNFSKEEVNELYQQHTDETGQVFTEEARDLAWEYTKGQPWLVNALAYEITFRMKDMRDRTKPITGEIMRQAKERMVVSRATHIDQLADKLEEPRVFNVIFPIVNGSENLDNIPGDDINYCIDLGLITKTEISNQYEISNDIYREVIPRELTYVAQISFSTTHEPQVWYLKNVDGVNLLDVEKLLTAFQQFYREHSEHWLKGMLYREAGPQLLLQAYLQRVVNGGGWIEREYGLGKGRTDLFVIWPVGPEPKQRIVIEVKVKREKDSLQATIKKGLEQTRAYMDRCKATHGHLVVFDPNPKKRWGQKIYKKKLTKIITLWGS
;
A
#
# COMPACT_ATOMS: atom_id res chain seq x y z
N MET A 1 -10.58 34.99 11.01
CA MET A 1 -9.38 34.19 10.70
C MET A 1 -9.69 33.29 9.52
N LEU A 2 -9.02 33.44 8.39
CA LEU A 2 -9.06 32.45 7.32
C LEU A 2 -8.50 31.14 7.90
N LYS A 3 -9.25 30.04 7.75
CA LYS A 3 -8.74 28.71 8.14
C LYS A 3 -7.56 28.38 7.22
N GLU A 4 -6.38 28.17 7.80
CA GLU A 4 -5.18 27.67 7.12
C GLU A 4 -5.53 26.42 6.29
N ARG A 5 -4.99 26.34 5.06
CA ARG A 5 -5.17 25.14 4.24
C ARG A 5 -4.40 23.96 4.84
N PHE A 6 -4.90 22.76 4.62
CA PHE A 6 -4.29 21.53 5.14
C PHE A 6 -4.27 20.41 4.10
N PHE A 7 -3.32 19.48 4.24
CA PHE A 7 -3.25 18.28 3.42
C PHE A 7 -4.42 17.36 3.73
N ASN A 8 -5.26 17.05 2.75
CA ASN A 8 -6.46 16.27 3.00
C ASN A 8 -6.23 14.78 2.76
N ASN A 9 -6.46 13.99 3.80
CA ASN A 9 -6.34 12.54 3.80
C ASN A 9 -7.69 11.82 3.99
N ALA A 10 -8.83 12.53 3.96
CA ALA A 10 -10.15 11.92 4.07
C ALA A 10 -11.22 12.69 3.26
N GLY A 11 -12.11 11.95 2.58
CA GLY A 11 -13.19 12.55 1.80
C GLY A 11 -12.72 13.33 0.56
N ALA A 12 -13.64 14.10 -0.03
CA ALA A 12 -13.35 14.88 -1.24
C ALA A 12 -12.50 16.13 -0.93
N GLN A 13 -11.64 16.52 -1.88
CA GLN A 13 -10.82 17.72 -1.76
C GLN A 13 -11.70 18.99 -1.90
N VAL A 14 -11.45 19.97 -1.04
CA VAL A 14 -12.07 21.30 -1.10
C VAL A 14 -10.97 22.31 -1.42
N LEU A 15 -10.96 22.84 -2.64
CA LEU A 15 -9.89 23.72 -3.15
C LEU A 15 -9.53 24.88 -2.20
N SER A 16 -10.54 25.50 -1.56
CA SER A 16 -10.35 26.62 -0.63
C SER A 16 -9.84 26.21 0.76
N LYS A 17 -9.77 24.92 1.07
CA LYS A 17 -9.35 24.39 2.38
C LYS A 17 -8.15 23.46 2.30
N ASN A 18 -7.83 22.94 1.11
CA ASN A 18 -6.86 21.87 0.97
C ASN A 18 -5.78 22.21 -0.03
N TYR A 19 -4.54 21.82 0.28
CA TYR A 19 -3.47 21.72 -0.71
C TYR A 19 -3.87 20.68 -1.75
N THR A 20 -3.75 21.01 -3.03
CA THR A 20 -4.25 20.16 -4.10
C THR A 20 -3.43 20.36 -5.36
N ILE A 21 -3.21 19.27 -6.08
CA ILE A 21 -2.83 19.32 -7.49
C ILE A 21 -4.10 19.45 -8.31
N ASP A 22 -4.04 20.22 -9.39
CA ASP A 22 -5.15 20.39 -10.32
C ASP A 22 -5.62 19.02 -10.84
N PRO A 23 -6.84 18.57 -10.49
CA PRO A 23 -7.32 17.26 -10.90
C PRO A 23 -7.42 17.10 -12.42
N LEU A 24 -7.61 18.19 -13.17
CA LEU A 24 -7.73 18.15 -14.63
C LEU A 24 -6.39 17.99 -15.34
N ARG A 25 -5.26 18.35 -14.69
CA ARG A 25 -3.91 18.08 -15.22
C ARG A 25 -3.52 16.60 -15.12
N ARG A 26 -4.23 15.85 -14.27
CA ARG A 26 -3.94 14.44 -13.98
C ARG A 26 -4.68 13.45 -14.88
N ILE A 27 -5.45 13.97 -15.84
CA ILE A 27 -6.22 13.20 -16.82
C ILE A 27 -5.96 13.79 -18.21
N HIS A 28 -6.13 12.98 -19.24
CA HIS A 28 -6.09 13.46 -20.62
C HIS A 28 -7.40 14.19 -20.94
N LEU A 29 -7.53 15.44 -20.47
CA LEU A 29 -8.76 16.23 -20.60
C LEU A 29 -9.23 16.34 -22.06
N LYS A 30 -8.30 16.53 -23.00
CA LYS A 30 -8.62 16.62 -24.43
C LYS A 30 -9.27 15.34 -24.97
N GLU A 31 -8.77 14.18 -24.55
CA GLU A 31 -9.34 12.89 -24.92
C GLU A 31 -10.75 12.73 -24.35
N ILE A 32 -10.97 13.12 -23.09
CA ILE A 32 -12.31 13.15 -22.47
C ILE A 32 -13.27 14.05 -23.27
N GLU A 33 -12.82 15.23 -23.67
CA GLU A 33 -13.61 16.17 -24.48
C GLU A 33 -13.95 15.57 -25.85
N GLU A 34 -13.00 14.93 -26.52
CA GLU A 34 -13.20 14.24 -27.80
C GLU A 34 -14.20 13.08 -27.68
N LEU A 35 -14.15 12.31 -26.58
CA LEU A 35 -15.11 11.23 -26.31
C LEU A 35 -16.53 11.76 -26.07
N ILE A 36 -16.67 12.88 -25.36
CA ILE A 36 -17.97 13.53 -25.14
C ILE A 36 -18.52 14.10 -26.44
N GLU A 37 -17.67 14.72 -27.28
CA GLU A 37 -18.06 15.20 -28.61
C GLU A 37 -18.61 14.08 -29.49
N GLN A 38 -17.99 12.91 -29.41
CA GLN A 38 -18.40 11.70 -30.13
C GLN A 38 -19.59 10.96 -29.48
N GLU A 39 -20.24 11.55 -28.47
CA GLU A 39 -21.39 10.98 -27.75
C GLU A 39 -21.10 9.59 -27.16
N ARG A 40 -19.84 9.34 -26.76
CA ARG A 40 -19.42 8.05 -26.21
C ARG A 40 -19.82 7.92 -24.75
N TYR A 41 -20.18 6.70 -24.35
CA TYR A 41 -20.19 6.31 -22.93
C TYR A 41 -18.90 5.57 -22.66
N PHE A 42 -18.22 5.94 -21.58
CA PHE A 42 -16.89 5.42 -21.28
C PHE A 42 -16.62 5.36 -19.77
N VAL A 43 -15.53 4.69 -19.42
CA VAL A 43 -15.15 4.42 -18.04
C VAL A 43 -13.88 5.21 -17.71
N LEU A 44 -13.92 5.90 -16.58
CA LEU A 44 -12.74 6.48 -15.95
C LEU A 44 -12.41 5.61 -14.74
N HIS A 45 -11.49 4.68 -14.91
CA HIS A 45 -11.02 3.85 -13.81
C HIS A 45 -9.85 4.53 -13.09
N ALA A 46 -9.81 4.37 -11.77
CA ALA A 46 -8.64 4.81 -11.02
C ALA A 46 -8.44 4.00 -9.75
N PRO A 47 -7.18 3.80 -9.33
CA PRO A 47 -6.92 3.10 -8.10
C PRO A 47 -7.57 3.71 -6.86
N ARG A 48 -7.65 2.90 -5.80
CA ARG A 48 -8.17 3.39 -4.51
C ARG A 48 -7.40 4.65 -4.09
N GLN A 49 -8.18 5.64 -3.66
CA GLN A 49 -7.67 6.91 -3.13
C GLN A 49 -6.76 7.75 -4.05
N THR A 50 -6.91 7.64 -5.37
CA THR A 50 -6.19 8.52 -6.31
C THR A 50 -6.86 9.87 -6.56
N GLY A 51 -8.02 10.12 -5.95
CA GLY A 51 -8.77 11.37 -6.10
C GLY A 51 -9.92 11.33 -7.11
N LYS A 52 -10.46 10.14 -7.44
CA LYS A 52 -11.61 9.95 -8.35
C LYS A 52 -12.73 10.97 -8.16
N THR A 53 -13.28 11.04 -6.95
CA THR A 53 -14.39 11.95 -6.63
C THR A 53 -14.02 13.41 -6.90
N THR A 54 -12.82 13.82 -6.50
CA THR A 54 -12.30 15.16 -6.77
C THR A 54 -12.20 15.45 -8.27
N CYS A 55 -11.69 14.49 -9.05
CA CYS A 55 -11.60 14.58 -10.51
C CYS A 55 -12.98 14.72 -11.17
N MET A 56 -13.96 13.91 -10.75
CA MET A 56 -15.32 13.98 -11.27
C MET A 56 -15.99 15.32 -10.98
N TYR A 57 -15.78 15.89 -9.78
CA TYR A 57 -16.25 17.24 -9.47
C TYR A 57 -15.56 18.32 -10.30
N ALA A 58 -14.26 18.18 -10.57
CA ALA A 58 -13.52 19.12 -11.41
C ALA A 58 -14.02 19.09 -12.85
N LEU A 59 -14.22 17.90 -13.44
CA LEU A 59 -14.81 17.73 -14.77
C LEU A 59 -16.21 18.34 -14.86
N MET A 60 -17.06 18.07 -13.87
CA MET A 60 -18.40 18.65 -13.82
C MET A 60 -18.34 20.19 -13.83
N ARG A 61 -17.44 20.78 -13.04
CA ARG A 61 -17.25 22.24 -13.00
C ARG A 61 -16.70 22.79 -14.31
N HIS A 62 -15.72 22.11 -14.91
CA HIS A 62 -15.15 22.48 -16.21
C HIS A 62 -16.22 22.58 -17.28
N PHE A 63 -17.03 21.53 -17.45
CA PHE A 63 -18.09 21.52 -18.46
C PHE A 63 -19.22 22.51 -18.17
N ASN A 64 -19.60 22.70 -16.90
CA ASN A 64 -20.63 23.67 -16.52
C ASN A 64 -20.15 25.13 -16.55
N ALA A 65 -18.84 25.39 -16.58
CA ALA A 65 -18.31 26.74 -16.79
C ALA A 65 -18.42 27.18 -18.25
N GLY A 66 -18.48 26.22 -19.18
CA GLY A 66 -18.76 26.47 -20.59
C GLY A 66 -20.26 26.62 -20.88
N THR A 67 -20.58 26.92 -22.14
CA THR A 67 -21.98 27.04 -22.62
C THR A 67 -22.45 25.82 -23.39
N LYS A 68 -21.53 24.93 -23.79
CA LYS A 68 -21.81 23.80 -24.67
C LYS A 68 -22.47 22.62 -23.96
N TYR A 69 -22.09 22.35 -22.71
CA TYR A 69 -22.54 21.18 -21.97
C TYR A 69 -23.16 21.53 -20.62
N ARG A 70 -23.99 20.61 -20.13
CA ARG A 70 -24.47 20.60 -18.74
C ARG A 70 -24.10 19.26 -18.12
N ALA A 71 -23.17 19.27 -17.20
CA ALA A 71 -22.65 18.08 -16.54
C ALA A 71 -23.26 17.88 -15.15
N LEU A 72 -23.61 16.64 -14.83
CA LEU A 72 -24.16 16.24 -13.53
C LEU A 72 -23.29 15.16 -12.91
N TYR A 73 -22.84 15.39 -11.67
CA TYR A 73 -22.22 14.36 -10.86
C TYR A 73 -23.26 13.65 -9.99
N VAL A 74 -23.20 12.32 -9.97
CA VAL A 74 -24.08 11.46 -9.18
C VAL A 74 -23.23 10.41 -8.45
N ASN A 75 -23.35 10.33 -7.13
CA ASN A 75 -22.79 9.25 -6.34
C ASN A 75 -23.84 8.15 -6.15
N ILE A 76 -23.58 6.96 -6.70
CA ILE A 76 -24.48 5.80 -6.65
C ILE A 76 -24.03 4.72 -5.65
N GLU A 77 -23.03 5.00 -4.80
CA GLU A 77 -22.48 4.04 -3.83
C GLU A 77 -23.54 3.46 -2.88
N ALA A 78 -24.57 4.25 -2.54
CA ALA A 78 -25.70 3.79 -1.72
C ALA A 78 -26.46 2.61 -2.34
N ALA A 79 -26.44 2.46 -3.67
CA ALA A 79 -27.07 1.32 -4.35
C ALA A 79 -26.32 0.00 -4.08
N GLN A 80 -25.03 0.05 -3.72
CA GLN A 80 -24.24 -1.14 -3.37
C GLN A 80 -24.80 -1.86 -2.14
N ALA A 81 -25.42 -1.14 -1.21
CA ALA A 81 -26.02 -1.72 -0.02
C ALA A 81 -27.21 -2.66 -0.33
N MET A 82 -27.81 -2.52 -1.51
CA MET A 82 -28.97 -3.32 -1.95
C MET A 82 -28.58 -4.74 -2.40
N ARG A 83 -27.28 -5.03 -2.57
CA ARG A 83 -26.75 -6.34 -2.96
C ARG A 83 -27.45 -6.89 -4.22
N GLU A 84 -28.26 -7.95 -4.09
CA GLU A 84 -28.94 -8.62 -5.19
C GLU A 84 -30.32 -8.03 -5.51
N ASP A 85 -30.79 -7.05 -4.74
CA ASP A 85 -32.02 -6.31 -5.03
C ASP A 85 -31.77 -5.25 -6.11
N VAL A 86 -31.90 -5.69 -7.36
CA VAL A 86 -31.74 -4.84 -8.55
C VAL A 86 -32.78 -3.72 -8.59
N GLU A 87 -34.02 -4.00 -8.21
CA GLU A 87 -35.11 -3.02 -8.26
C GLU A 87 -34.86 -1.89 -7.24
N GLY A 88 -34.54 -2.25 -6.01
CA GLY A 88 -34.16 -1.30 -4.97
C GLY A 88 -32.89 -0.52 -5.31
N ALA A 89 -31.88 -1.17 -5.92
CA ALA A 89 -30.69 -0.49 -6.41
C ALA A 89 -31.03 0.56 -7.48
N MET A 90 -31.85 0.20 -8.48
CA MET A 90 -32.29 1.12 -9.54
C MET A 90 -33.12 2.28 -9.00
N HIS A 91 -34.02 2.01 -8.05
CA HIS A 91 -34.79 3.06 -7.38
C HIS A 91 -33.87 4.05 -6.63
N SER A 92 -32.87 3.52 -5.92
CA SER A 92 -31.85 4.33 -5.24
C SER A 92 -31.09 5.23 -6.23
N ILE A 93 -30.63 4.66 -7.35
CA ILE A 93 -29.92 5.39 -8.41
C ILE A 93 -30.78 6.52 -8.97
N VAL A 94 -32.00 6.23 -9.43
CA VAL A 94 -32.91 7.21 -10.04
C VAL A 94 -33.27 8.33 -9.06
N SER A 95 -33.47 7.99 -7.78
CA SER A 95 -33.72 8.97 -6.72
C SER A 95 -32.56 9.96 -6.57
N VAL A 96 -31.31 9.48 -6.56
CA VAL A 96 -30.13 10.36 -6.47
C VAL A 96 -29.98 11.21 -7.73
N PHE A 97 -30.19 10.67 -8.93
CA PHE A 97 -30.20 11.45 -10.18
C PHE A 97 -31.21 12.60 -10.14
N THR A 98 -32.43 12.32 -9.70
CA THR A 98 -33.51 13.33 -9.59
C THR A 98 -33.16 14.40 -8.58
N ARG A 99 -32.58 14.02 -7.43
CA ARG A 99 -32.14 14.98 -6.41
C ARG A 99 -30.99 15.86 -6.91
N CYS A 100 -29.96 15.26 -7.49
CA CYS A 100 -28.78 16.01 -7.97
C CYS A 100 -29.14 16.94 -9.13
N SER A 101 -30.00 16.52 -10.07
CA SER A 101 -30.44 17.38 -11.19
C SER A 101 -31.20 18.62 -10.71
N ARG A 102 -32.09 18.47 -9.71
CA ARG A 102 -32.78 19.60 -9.08
C ARG A 102 -31.81 20.60 -8.44
N VAL A 103 -30.77 20.12 -7.77
CA VAL A 103 -29.77 21.00 -7.12
C VAL A 103 -28.87 21.68 -8.15
N THR A 104 -28.39 20.94 -9.15
CA THR A 104 -27.36 21.41 -10.08
C THR A 104 -27.93 22.26 -11.20
N PHE A 105 -29.06 21.85 -11.78
CA PHE A 105 -29.68 22.50 -12.94
C PHE A 105 -30.94 23.28 -12.61
N ARG A 106 -31.49 23.16 -11.38
CA ARG A 106 -32.81 23.69 -11.01
C ARG A 106 -33.95 23.17 -11.89
N VAL A 107 -33.79 21.97 -12.45
CA VAL A 107 -34.78 21.28 -13.29
C VAL A 107 -35.02 19.87 -12.74
N THR A 108 -36.25 19.38 -12.82
CA THR A 108 -36.59 17.98 -12.48
C THR A 108 -36.48 17.12 -13.75
N ILE A 109 -35.53 16.18 -13.77
CA ILE A 109 -35.45 15.17 -14.84
C ILE A 109 -36.22 13.94 -14.36
N ALA A 110 -37.29 13.56 -15.06
CA ALA A 110 -38.01 12.33 -14.80
C ALA A 110 -37.20 11.14 -15.38
N GLY A 111 -36.78 10.20 -14.53
CA GLY A 111 -36.07 9.00 -14.96
C GLY A 111 -36.91 8.19 -15.95
N ARG A 112 -36.41 8.00 -17.18
CA ARG A 112 -37.04 7.18 -18.22
C ARG A 112 -36.00 6.33 -18.94
N SER A 113 -36.43 5.20 -19.50
CA SER A 113 -35.58 4.20 -20.15
C SER A 113 -35.03 4.69 -21.50
N TYR A 114 -33.85 4.20 -21.88
CA TYR A 114 -33.17 4.50 -23.16
C TYR A 114 -34.06 4.24 -24.39
N ASN A 115 -34.96 3.26 -24.31
CA ASN A 115 -35.79 2.84 -25.44
C ASN A 115 -36.94 3.81 -25.77
N ASP A 116 -37.29 4.76 -24.88
CA ASP A 116 -38.54 5.50 -25.04
C ASP A 116 -38.37 6.83 -25.80
N LYS A 117 -37.21 7.51 -25.75
CA LYS A 117 -36.85 8.70 -26.58
C LYS A 117 -35.33 8.97 -26.60
N PRO A 118 -34.65 8.97 -27.76
CA PRO A 118 -33.20 9.22 -27.84
C PRO A 118 -32.79 10.64 -27.38
N HIS A 119 -33.69 11.63 -27.43
CA HIS A 119 -33.40 13.01 -27.01
C HIS A 119 -33.60 13.30 -25.50
N ALA A 120 -34.01 12.29 -24.70
CA ALA A 120 -34.25 12.44 -23.26
C ALA A 120 -33.16 11.80 -22.38
N PHE A 121 -32.11 11.26 -23.00
CA PHE A 121 -31.05 10.51 -22.35
C PHE A 121 -29.73 11.30 -22.41
N PRO A 122 -28.80 11.16 -21.44
CA PRO A 122 -27.53 11.88 -21.48
C PRO A 122 -26.76 11.64 -22.79
N GLN A 123 -26.25 12.71 -23.41
CA GLN A 123 -25.40 12.65 -24.60
C GLN A 123 -24.14 11.81 -24.36
N SER A 124 -23.57 11.90 -23.15
CA SER A 124 -22.42 11.11 -22.72
C SER A 124 -22.56 10.72 -21.25
N ILE A 125 -22.00 9.56 -20.88
CA ILE A 125 -21.95 9.05 -19.51
C ILE A 125 -20.51 8.63 -19.22
N ILE A 126 -19.98 9.13 -18.10
CA ILE A 126 -18.70 8.73 -17.54
C ILE A 126 -18.97 7.88 -16.29
N LEU A 127 -18.67 6.58 -16.37
CA LEU A 127 -18.70 5.70 -15.19
C LEU A 127 -17.33 5.74 -14.52
N CYS A 128 -17.27 6.14 -13.25
CA CYS A 128 -16.02 6.19 -12.50
C CYS A 128 -15.96 5.08 -11.45
N GLY A 129 -14.94 4.23 -11.54
CA GLY A 129 -14.82 3.02 -10.72
C GLY A 129 -13.38 2.71 -10.33
N VAL A 130 -13.22 1.69 -9.47
CA VAL A 130 -11.90 1.14 -9.16
C VAL A 130 -11.40 0.23 -10.29
N ARG A 131 -12.30 -0.31 -11.11
CA ARG A 131 -12.01 -1.24 -12.19
C ARG A 131 -12.60 -0.76 -13.51
N ASP A 132 -12.10 -1.31 -14.60
CA ASP A 132 -12.78 -1.28 -15.89
C ASP A 132 -14.10 -2.08 -15.80
N VAL A 133 -15.13 -1.65 -16.52
CA VAL A 133 -16.41 -2.39 -16.65
C VAL A 133 -16.18 -3.80 -17.21
N ARG A 134 -15.12 -4.02 -17.99
CA ARG A 134 -14.69 -5.33 -18.51
C ARG A 134 -14.38 -6.35 -17.42
N ASP A 135 -13.91 -5.90 -16.25
CA ASP A 135 -13.58 -6.77 -15.12
C ASP A 135 -14.82 -7.18 -14.31
N TYR A 136 -15.96 -6.55 -14.56
CA TYR A 136 -17.23 -6.99 -14.01
C TYR A 136 -17.78 -8.10 -14.90
N ARG A 137 -17.32 -9.34 -14.66
CA ARG A 137 -18.00 -10.54 -15.17
C ARG A 137 -19.38 -10.60 -14.53
N ILE A 138 -20.41 -10.19 -15.26
CA ILE A 138 -21.80 -10.30 -14.82
C ILE A 138 -22.18 -11.77 -14.94
N HIS A 139 -22.36 -12.43 -13.80
CA HIS A 139 -22.94 -13.77 -13.75
C HIS A 139 -24.46 -13.63 -13.73
N SER A 140 -25.14 -14.28 -14.66
CA SER A 140 -26.60 -14.40 -14.60
C SER A 140 -26.99 -15.17 -13.33
N SER A 141 -27.81 -14.57 -12.48
CA SER A 141 -28.36 -15.24 -11.29
C SER A 141 -29.24 -16.46 -11.63
N ARG A 142 -29.72 -16.56 -12.88
CA ARG A 142 -30.54 -17.69 -13.37
C ARG A 142 -29.72 -18.84 -13.96
N THR A 143 -28.61 -18.56 -14.64
CA THR A 143 -27.88 -19.60 -15.40
C THR A 143 -26.46 -19.84 -14.92
N LYS A 144 -25.92 -19.00 -14.01
CA LYS A 144 -24.50 -18.97 -13.59
C LYS A 144 -23.50 -18.80 -14.75
N GLU A 145 -23.98 -18.66 -15.99
CA GLU A 145 -23.16 -18.41 -17.16
C GLU A 145 -22.51 -17.03 -17.05
N ILE A 146 -21.27 -16.97 -17.51
CA ILE A 146 -20.56 -15.72 -17.71
C ILE A 146 -21.27 -15.02 -18.87
N ILE A 147 -22.00 -13.94 -18.58
CA ILE A 147 -22.39 -13.01 -19.63
C ILE A 147 -21.08 -12.30 -20.00
N THR A 148 -20.37 -12.82 -21.00
CA THR A 148 -19.25 -12.10 -21.59
C THR A 148 -19.79 -10.75 -22.04
N GLY A 149 -19.32 -9.68 -21.39
CA GLY A 149 -19.80 -8.31 -21.52
C GLY A 149 -19.50 -7.70 -22.89
N GLY A 150 -20.11 -8.25 -23.94
CA GLY A 150 -19.81 -7.89 -25.32
C GLY A 150 -20.68 -6.79 -25.91
N SER A 151 -21.70 -6.25 -25.22
CA SER A 151 -22.70 -5.44 -25.95
C SER A 151 -23.38 -4.27 -25.21
N ALA A 152 -23.58 -4.32 -23.88
CA ALA A 152 -24.35 -3.24 -23.23
C ALA A 152 -23.63 -1.88 -23.22
N PHE A 153 -22.30 -1.90 -23.28
CA PHE A 153 -21.46 -0.73 -23.48
C PHE A 153 -20.30 -1.13 -24.38
N ASN A 154 -20.43 -0.93 -25.70
CA ASN A 154 -19.33 -1.14 -26.64
C ASN A 154 -18.30 0.01 -26.47
N ILE A 155 -17.67 0.07 -25.28
CA ILE A 155 -16.65 1.03 -24.86
C ILE A 155 -15.35 0.59 -25.52
N LYS A 156 -15.22 0.93 -26.79
CA LYS A 156 -13.96 0.84 -27.55
C LYS A 156 -13.30 2.21 -27.68
N ALA A 157 -13.43 3.00 -26.63
CA ALA A 157 -12.82 4.30 -26.45
C ALA A 157 -12.09 4.23 -25.11
N ASP A 158 -10.84 4.66 -25.12
CA ASP A 158 -9.79 4.34 -24.17
C ASP A 158 -10.19 4.43 -22.69
N SER A 159 -9.70 3.48 -21.89
CA SER A 159 -9.89 3.47 -20.44
C SER A 159 -8.98 4.53 -19.84
N ILE A 160 -9.54 5.68 -19.49
CA ILE A 160 -8.76 6.83 -19.00
C ILE A 160 -8.41 6.59 -17.53
N ARG A 161 -7.11 6.47 -17.24
CA ARG A 161 -6.58 6.17 -15.91
C ARG A 161 -6.18 7.43 -15.17
N LEU A 162 -6.78 7.67 -14.00
CA LEU A 162 -6.26 8.67 -13.05
C LEU A 162 -5.13 8.05 -12.21
N GLY A 163 -3.88 8.38 -12.57
CA GLY A 163 -2.65 7.81 -12.00
C GLY A 163 -2.25 8.37 -10.63
N ASN A 164 -1.07 7.96 -10.15
CA ASN A 164 -0.42 8.58 -9.00
C ASN A 164 0.11 9.98 -9.36
N PHE A 165 0.47 10.78 -8.35
CA PHE A 165 1.23 12.00 -8.59
C PHE A 165 2.60 11.69 -9.19
N SER A 166 3.14 12.58 -10.02
CA SER A 166 4.56 12.60 -10.37
C SER A 166 5.41 13.14 -9.21
N LYS A 167 6.74 13.01 -9.30
CA LYS A 167 7.64 13.57 -8.28
C LYS A 167 7.52 15.09 -8.23
N GLU A 168 7.35 15.72 -9.39
CA GLU A 168 7.15 17.16 -9.54
C GLU A 168 5.82 17.59 -8.90
N GLU A 169 4.75 16.82 -9.10
CA GLU A 169 3.45 17.09 -8.46
C GLU A 169 3.50 16.91 -6.94
N VAL A 170 4.25 15.92 -6.42
CA VAL A 170 4.49 15.80 -4.96
C VAL A 170 5.22 17.04 -4.43
N ASN A 171 6.25 17.49 -5.15
CA ASN A 171 7.01 18.68 -4.78
C ASN A 171 6.15 19.95 -4.82
N GLU A 172 5.35 20.13 -5.87
CA GLU A 172 4.41 21.23 -6.01
C GLU A 172 3.41 21.26 -4.84
N LEU A 173 2.85 20.10 -4.49
CA LEU A 173 1.88 19.99 -3.41
C LEU A 173 2.47 20.43 -2.06
N TYR A 174 3.71 20.02 -1.75
CA TYR A 174 4.40 20.39 -0.51
C TYR A 174 4.89 21.84 -0.54
N GLN A 175 5.22 22.36 -1.73
CA GLN A 175 5.61 23.76 -1.91
C GLN A 175 4.46 24.70 -1.57
N GLN A 176 3.20 24.35 -1.90
CA GLN A 176 2.04 25.16 -1.52
C GLN A 176 1.97 25.44 0.00
N HIS A 177 2.32 24.46 0.84
CA HIS A 177 2.38 24.65 2.30
C HIS A 177 3.54 25.56 2.71
N THR A 178 4.70 25.38 2.08
CA THR A 178 5.87 26.21 2.32
C THR A 178 5.59 27.67 1.99
N ASP A 179 4.92 27.93 0.85
CA ASP A 179 4.57 29.27 0.40
C ASP A 179 3.53 29.94 1.31
N GLU A 180 2.56 29.17 1.81
CA GLU A 180 1.48 29.70 2.67
C GLU A 180 1.93 29.94 4.11
N THR A 181 2.83 29.11 4.64
CA THR A 181 3.17 29.10 6.09
C THR A 181 4.60 29.52 6.40
N GLY A 182 5.50 29.52 5.42
CA GLY A 182 6.94 29.66 5.60
C GLY A 182 7.64 28.41 6.12
N GLN A 183 6.91 27.34 6.48
CA GLN A 183 7.50 26.10 6.97
C GLN A 183 8.05 25.27 5.82
N VAL A 184 9.37 25.22 5.70
CA VAL A 184 10.06 24.57 4.57
C VAL A 184 10.09 23.05 4.73
N PHE A 185 9.64 22.34 3.70
CA PHE A 185 10.04 20.94 3.47
C PHE A 185 11.41 20.91 2.80
N THR A 186 12.40 20.32 3.47
CA THR A 186 13.75 20.13 2.90
C THR A 186 13.71 19.24 1.67
N GLU A 187 14.74 19.34 0.82
CA GLU A 187 14.89 18.48 -0.37
C GLU A 187 14.90 16.99 0.01
N GLU A 188 15.67 16.61 1.02
CA GLU A 188 15.70 15.24 1.57
C GLU A 188 14.30 14.77 2.00
N ALA A 189 13.53 15.61 2.71
CA ALA A 189 12.18 15.24 3.12
C ALA A 189 11.23 15.00 1.93
N ARG A 190 11.35 15.81 0.87
CA ARG A 190 10.56 15.66 -0.36
C ARG A 190 10.94 14.40 -1.12
N ASP A 191 12.24 14.11 -1.23
CA ASP A 191 12.74 12.89 -1.86
C ASP A 191 12.26 11.64 -1.12
N LEU A 192 12.36 11.62 0.22
CA LEU A 192 11.84 10.53 1.03
C LEU A 192 10.33 10.38 0.90
N ALA A 193 9.57 11.48 0.85
CA ALA A 193 8.12 11.40 0.62
C ALA A 193 7.78 10.77 -0.73
N TRP A 194 8.53 11.09 -1.79
CA TRP A 194 8.40 10.43 -3.09
C TRP A 194 8.74 8.94 -3.01
N GLU A 195 9.87 8.59 -2.39
CA GLU A 195 10.32 7.20 -2.24
C GLU A 195 9.29 6.35 -1.50
N TYR A 196 8.79 6.86 -0.36
CA TYR A 196 7.85 6.14 0.49
C TYR A 196 6.48 5.92 -0.12
N THR A 197 6.02 6.85 -0.96
CA THR A 197 4.63 6.86 -1.45
C THR A 197 4.50 6.49 -2.92
N LYS A 198 5.59 6.64 -3.70
CA LYS A 198 5.58 6.60 -5.17
C LYS A 198 4.43 7.44 -5.76
N GLY A 199 4.20 8.61 -5.15
CA GLY A 199 3.18 9.56 -5.56
C GLY A 199 1.75 9.16 -5.27
N GLN A 200 1.48 8.08 -4.53
CA GLN A 200 0.11 7.68 -4.23
C GLN A 200 -0.61 8.81 -3.45
N PRO A 201 -1.66 9.44 -4.00
CA PRO A 201 -2.14 10.74 -3.51
C PRO A 201 -2.53 10.76 -2.03
N TRP A 202 -3.17 9.69 -1.56
CA TRP A 202 -3.54 9.59 -0.15
C TRP A 202 -2.33 9.46 0.77
N LEU A 203 -1.34 8.64 0.43
CA LEU A 203 -0.13 8.48 1.25
C LEU A 203 0.67 9.78 1.32
N VAL A 204 0.80 10.49 0.20
CA VAL A 204 1.45 11.81 0.13
C VAL A 204 0.76 12.79 1.08
N ASN A 205 -0.57 12.91 1.00
CA ASN A 205 -1.32 13.79 1.88
C ASN A 205 -1.29 13.34 3.34
N ALA A 206 -1.32 12.02 3.60
CA ALA A 206 -1.33 11.47 4.95
C ALA A 206 0.00 11.73 5.68
N LEU A 207 1.14 11.56 5.01
CA LEU A 207 2.45 11.90 5.58
C LEU A 207 2.53 13.38 5.95
N ALA A 208 2.18 14.26 5.01
CA ALA A 208 2.24 15.70 5.24
C ALA A 208 1.24 16.14 6.34
N TYR A 209 0.05 15.55 6.39
CA TYR A 209 -0.91 15.81 7.45
C TYR A 209 -0.43 15.32 8.82
N GLU A 210 0.19 14.13 8.89
CA GLU A 210 0.78 13.60 10.11
C GLU A 210 1.83 14.56 10.67
N ILE A 211 2.74 15.04 9.80
CA ILE A 211 3.77 16.00 10.18
C ILE A 211 3.17 17.33 10.62
N THR A 212 2.39 17.97 9.74
CA THR A 212 1.98 19.37 9.94
C THR A 212 0.88 19.55 10.98
N PHE A 213 0.15 18.48 11.34
CA PHE A 213 -1.01 18.56 12.22
C PHE A 213 -0.93 17.62 13.45
N ARG A 214 -0.44 16.38 13.29
CA ARG A 214 -0.42 15.38 14.38
C ARG A 214 0.86 15.40 15.21
N MET A 215 2.01 15.70 14.60
CA MET A 215 3.27 15.87 15.30
C MET A 215 3.29 17.24 16.00
N LYS A 216 3.15 17.24 17.33
CA LYS A 216 3.02 18.49 18.13
C LYS A 216 4.20 19.44 17.90
N ASP A 217 5.42 18.92 17.81
CA ASP A 217 6.63 19.73 17.66
C ASP A 217 6.72 20.44 16.30
N MET A 218 6.04 19.89 15.28
CA MET A 218 6.02 20.41 13.91
C MET A 218 4.87 21.36 13.62
N ARG A 219 4.01 21.62 14.62
CA ARG A 219 3.03 22.72 14.56
C ARG A 219 3.69 24.08 14.67
N ASP A 220 4.92 24.13 15.20
CA ASP A 220 5.77 25.31 15.14
C ASP A 220 6.35 25.46 13.73
N ARG A 221 5.77 26.40 12.96
CA ARG A 221 6.07 26.62 11.54
C ARG A 221 7.49 27.17 11.30
N THR A 222 8.20 27.64 12.33
CA THR A 222 9.59 28.10 12.16
C THR A 222 10.59 26.94 12.05
N LYS A 223 10.16 25.71 12.39
CA LYS A 223 11.02 24.52 12.30
C LYS A 223 10.88 23.87 10.93
N PRO A 224 11.98 23.64 10.20
CA PRO A 224 11.92 22.98 8.91
C PRO A 224 11.56 21.50 9.07
N ILE A 225 10.87 20.96 8.06
CA ILE A 225 10.54 19.55 7.96
C ILE A 225 11.71 18.83 7.27
N THR A 226 12.53 18.15 8.07
CA THR A 226 13.75 17.44 7.64
C THR A 226 13.47 15.99 7.23
N GLY A 227 14.45 15.31 6.60
CA GLY A 227 14.32 13.89 6.29
C GLY A 227 14.14 13.01 7.52
N GLU A 228 14.71 13.39 8.66
CA GLU A 228 14.48 12.72 9.95
C GLU A 228 13.01 12.81 10.41
N ILE A 229 12.39 13.99 10.29
CA ILE A 229 10.96 14.17 10.60
C ILE A 229 10.08 13.34 9.65
N MET A 230 10.44 13.28 8.36
CA MET A 230 9.73 12.45 7.38
C MET A 230 9.81 10.96 7.74
N ARG A 231 10.99 10.46 8.13
CA ARG A 231 11.18 9.09 8.65
C ARG A 231 10.30 8.81 9.86
N GLN A 232 10.28 9.72 10.83
CA GLN A 232 9.42 9.59 12.02
C GLN A 232 7.93 9.55 11.66
N ALA A 233 7.48 10.40 10.74
CA ALA A 233 6.09 10.42 10.30
C ALA A 233 5.68 9.13 9.59
N LYS A 234 6.55 8.57 8.73
CA LYS A 234 6.36 7.27 8.09
C LYS A 234 6.16 6.17 9.13
N GLU A 235 7.03 6.09 10.14
CA GLU A 235 6.92 5.11 11.23
C GLU A 235 5.62 5.26 12.01
N ARG A 236 5.26 6.49 12.39
CA ARG A 236 3.99 6.77 13.08
C ARG A 236 2.80 6.29 12.27
N MET A 237 2.77 6.56 10.97
CA MET A 237 1.68 6.15 10.08
C MET A 237 1.58 4.63 9.91
N VAL A 238 2.73 3.93 9.80
CA VAL A 238 2.77 2.45 9.73
C VAL A 238 2.27 1.82 11.04
N VAL A 239 2.59 2.41 12.19
CA VAL A 239 2.16 1.92 13.51
C VAL A 239 0.69 2.25 13.80
N SER A 240 0.24 3.46 13.44
CA SER A 240 -1.03 4.02 13.91
C SER A 240 -2.27 3.42 13.27
N ARG A 241 -2.15 2.43 12.36
CA ARG A 241 -3.27 1.79 11.65
C ARG A 241 -4.30 2.82 11.18
N ALA A 242 -3.87 3.74 10.32
CA ALA A 242 -4.82 4.67 9.72
C ALA A 242 -5.98 3.88 9.11
N THR A 243 -7.22 4.39 9.17
CA THR A 243 -8.44 3.66 8.76
C THR A 243 -8.36 3.01 7.37
N HIS A 244 -7.53 3.54 6.46
CA HIS A 244 -7.30 2.93 5.16
C HIS A 244 -6.39 1.68 5.20
N ILE A 245 -5.42 1.65 6.12
CA ILE A 245 -4.59 0.46 6.38
C ILE A 245 -5.43 -0.68 6.93
N ASP A 246 -6.43 -0.39 7.78
CA ASP A 246 -7.35 -1.44 8.24
C ASP A 246 -8.17 -2.04 7.08
N GLN A 247 -8.63 -1.19 6.14
CA GLN A 247 -9.31 -1.67 4.92
C GLN A 247 -8.40 -2.49 3.99
N LEU A 248 -7.08 -2.40 4.14
CA LEU A 248 -6.13 -3.23 3.40
C LEU A 248 -6.17 -4.67 3.90
N ALA A 249 -6.37 -4.91 5.20
CA ALA A 249 -6.42 -6.26 5.78
C ALA A 249 -7.50 -7.11 5.09
N ASP A 250 -8.74 -6.60 5.01
CA ASP A 250 -9.85 -7.27 4.31
C ASP A 250 -9.52 -7.59 2.84
N LYS A 251 -8.70 -6.75 2.19
CA LYS A 251 -8.26 -6.98 0.81
C LYS A 251 -7.17 -8.02 0.68
N LEU A 252 -6.27 -8.14 1.64
CA LEU A 252 -5.25 -9.18 1.64
C LEU A 252 -5.83 -10.58 1.84
N GLU A 253 -7.03 -10.70 2.43
CA GLU A 253 -7.76 -11.96 2.55
C GLU A 253 -8.48 -12.40 1.26
N GLU A 254 -8.73 -11.47 0.34
CA GLU A 254 -9.43 -11.76 -0.92
C GLU A 254 -8.59 -12.75 -1.77
N PRO A 255 -9.11 -13.94 -2.17
CA PRO A 255 -8.29 -15.00 -2.78
C PRO A 255 -7.44 -14.55 -3.98
N ARG A 256 -8.00 -13.69 -4.83
CA ARG A 256 -7.28 -13.13 -5.98
C ARG A 256 -6.13 -12.19 -5.60
N VAL A 257 -6.28 -11.42 -4.53
CA VAL A 257 -5.24 -10.52 -4.01
C VAL A 257 -4.19 -11.36 -3.30
N PHE A 258 -4.64 -12.31 -2.46
CA PHE A 258 -3.77 -13.26 -1.79
C PHE A 258 -2.83 -13.96 -2.78
N ASN A 259 -3.38 -14.52 -3.87
CA ASN A 259 -2.61 -15.25 -4.88
C ASN A 259 -1.52 -14.41 -5.55
N VAL A 260 -1.71 -13.09 -5.67
CA VAL A 260 -0.75 -12.15 -6.26
C VAL A 260 0.27 -11.66 -5.24
N ILE A 261 -0.17 -11.27 -4.05
CA ILE A 261 0.68 -10.68 -3.01
C ILE A 261 1.56 -11.76 -2.36
N PHE A 262 1.04 -12.97 -2.18
CA PHE A 262 1.75 -14.06 -1.50
C PHE A 262 3.08 -14.42 -2.17
N PRO A 263 3.16 -14.66 -3.49
CA PRO A 263 4.43 -14.94 -4.15
C PRO A 263 5.43 -13.79 -3.99
N ILE A 264 4.98 -12.53 -4.08
CA ILE A 264 5.83 -11.34 -3.93
C ILE A 264 6.42 -11.26 -2.52
N VAL A 265 5.59 -11.41 -1.48
CA VAL A 265 6.02 -11.44 -0.07
C VAL A 265 6.98 -12.61 0.20
N ASN A 266 6.77 -13.74 -0.48
CA ASN A 266 7.60 -14.93 -0.39
C ASN A 266 8.86 -14.86 -1.30
N GLY A 267 9.12 -13.71 -1.93
CA GLY A 267 10.28 -13.48 -2.80
C GLY A 267 10.32 -14.38 -4.04
N SER A 268 9.15 -14.78 -4.54
CA SER A 268 8.99 -15.43 -5.85
C SER A 268 8.94 -14.38 -6.94
N GLU A 269 9.74 -14.56 -7.98
CA GLU A 269 9.79 -13.66 -9.15
C GLU A 269 8.76 -14.05 -10.22
N ASN A 270 8.19 -15.25 -10.13
CA ASN A 270 7.35 -15.82 -11.15
C ASN A 270 5.86 -15.70 -10.75
N LEU A 271 5.13 -14.89 -11.51
CA LEU A 271 3.66 -14.77 -11.48
C LEU A 271 3.02 -15.37 -12.75
N ASP A 272 3.75 -16.15 -13.55
CA ASP A 272 3.33 -16.63 -14.88
C ASP A 272 2.07 -17.53 -14.81
N ASN A 273 1.87 -18.18 -13.65
CA ASN A 273 0.69 -19.03 -13.40
C ASN A 273 -0.49 -18.28 -12.77
N ILE A 274 -0.38 -16.97 -12.58
CA ILE A 274 -1.45 -16.15 -12.00
C ILE A 274 -2.30 -15.57 -13.12
N PRO A 275 -3.63 -15.61 -13.03
CA PRO A 275 -4.51 -14.95 -13.99
C PRO A 275 -4.15 -13.46 -14.15
N GLY A 276 -3.99 -12.99 -15.39
CA GLY A 276 -3.67 -11.59 -15.67
C GLY A 276 -4.69 -10.60 -15.07
N ASP A 277 -5.96 -10.99 -15.01
CA ASP A 277 -7.04 -10.22 -14.39
C ASP A 277 -6.79 -9.98 -12.88
N ASP A 278 -6.18 -10.94 -12.17
CA ASP A 278 -5.87 -10.79 -10.74
C ASP A 278 -4.69 -9.85 -10.51
N ILE A 279 -3.69 -9.91 -11.39
CA ILE A 279 -2.56 -8.98 -11.39
C ILE A 279 -3.05 -7.55 -11.67
N ASN A 280 -3.84 -7.37 -12.72
CA ASN A 280 -4.42 -6.06 -13.08
C ASN A 280 -5.27 -5.51 -11.93
N TYR A 281 -6.05 -6.36 -11.27
CA TYR A 281 -6.80 -5.93 -10.10
C TYR A 281 -5.91 -5.47 -8.94
N CYS A 282 -4.77 -6.11 -8.69
CA CYS A 282 -3.85 -5.64 -7.66
C CYS A 282 -3.14 -4.32 -8.04
N ILE A 283 -2.88 -4.09 -9.33
CA ILE A 283 -2.39 -2.81 -9.87
C ILE A 283 -3.46 -1.72 -9.68
N ASP A 284 -4.71 -2.04 -9.98
CA ASP A 284 -5.86 -1.16 -9.81
C ASP A 284 -6.20 -0.92 -8.33
N LEU A 285 -5.87 -1.84 -7.43
CA LEU A 285 -5.91 -1.53 -5.99
C LEU A 285 -4.75 -0.62 -5.56
N GLY A 286 -3.74 -0.44 -6.41
CA GLY A 286 -2.52 0.30 -6.10
C GLY A 286 -1.57 -0.47 -5.18
N LEU A 287 -1.73 -1.79 -5.04
CA LEU A 287 -0.91 -2.63 -4.15
C LEU A 287 0.40 -3.07 -4.78
N ILE A 288 0.38 -3.27 -6.10
CA ILE A 288 1.56 -3.66 -6.87
C ILE A 288 1.78 -2.71 -8.04
N THR A 289 3.02 -2.66 -8.51
CA THR A 289 3.40 -1.98 -9.75
C THR A 289 4.31 -2.88 -10.57
N LYS A 290 4.38 -2.62 -11.87
CA LYS A 290 5.33 -3.28 -12.76
C LYS A 290 6.55 -2.39 -12.92
N THR A 291 7.74 -2.91 -12.64
CA THR A 291 8.98 -2.18 -12.85
C THR A 291 9.31 -2.13 -14.34
N GLU A 292 9.67 -0.96 -14.86
CA GLU A 292 10.07 -0.83 -16.27
C GLU A 292 11.40 -1.53 -16.56
N ILE A 293 12.29 -1.57 -15.57
CA ILE A 293 13.67 -2.09 -15.72
C ILE A 293 13.71 -3.61 -15.75
N SER A 294 13.01 -4.29 -14.84
CA SER A 294 13.03 -5.77 -14.76
C SER A 294 11.77 -6.42 -15.33
N ASN A 295 10.75 -5.64 -15.70
CA ASN A 295 9.45 -6.14 -16.17
C ASN A 295 8.77 -7.06 -15.13
N GLN A 296 9.10 -6.92 -13.85
CA GLN A 296 8.61 -7.73 -12.73
C GLN A 296 7.61 -6.93 -11.86
N TYR A 297 6.75 -7.63 -11.11
CA TYR A 297 5.71 -7.02 -10.28
C TYR A 297 6.11 -6.93 -8.80
N GLU A 298 6.24 -5.71 -8.28
CA GLU A 298 6.60 -5.43 -6.88
C GLU A 298 5.47 -4.75 -6.11
N ILE A 299 5.57 -4.78 -4.78
CA ILE A 299 4.73 -3.94 -3.92
C ILE A 299 4.97 -2.47 -4.28
N SER A 300 3.88 -1.72 -4.47
CA SER A 300 3.89 -0.44 -5.19
C SER A 300 4.66 0.70 -4.53
N ASN A 301 4.92 0.62 -3.22
CA ASN A 301 5.64 1.65 -2.46
C ASN A 301 6.20 1.11 -1.14
N ASP A 302 7.12 1.84 -0.51
CA ASP A 302 7.81 1.38 0.70
C ASP A 302 6.91 1.33 1.92
N ILE A 303 5.87 2.18 2.00
CA ILE A 303 4.90 2.09 3.09
C ILE A 303 4.16 0.75 3.03
N TYR A 304 3.67 0.32 1.87
CA TYR A 304 2.98 -0.97 1.74
C TYR A 304 3.91 -2.16 1.92
N ARG A 305 5.20 -2.02 1.56
CA ARG A 305 6.22 -3.03 1.90
C ARG A 305 6.29 -3.27 3.41
N GLU A 306 6.00 -2.28 4.24
CA GLU A 306 6.01 -2.44 5.70
C GLU A 306 4.64 -2.78 6.30
N VAL A 307 3.57 -2.20 5.74
CA VAL A 307 2.22 -2.39 6.23
C VAL A 307 1.70 -3.80 5.93
N ILE A 308 1.87 -4.31 4.71
CA ILE A 308 1.33 -5.62 4.33
C ILE A 308 1.79 -6.74 5.29
N PRO A 309 3.10 -6.95 5.52
CA PRO A 309 3.57 -8.00 6.42
C PRO A 309 3.11 -7.78 7.86
N ARG A 310 3.00 -6.52 8.29
CA ARG A 310 2.51 -6.17 9.63
C ARG A 310 1.06 -6.60 9.79
N GLU A 311 0.21 -6.33 8.81
CA GLU A 311 -1.18 -6.77 8.82
C GLU A 311 -1.30 -8.30 8.80
N LEU A 312 -0.49 -8.96 7.97
CA LEU A 312 -0.45 -10.43 7.90
C LEU A 312 0.01 -11.10 9.20
N THR A 313 0.65 -10.35 10.10
CA THR A 313 1.22 -10.89 11.35
C THR A 313 0.62 -10.26 12.60
N TYR A 314 -0.42 -9.44 12.47
CA TYR A 314 -0.94 -8.66 13.57
C TYR A 314 -1.32 -9.50 14.78
N VAL A 315 -2.01 -10.62 14.55
CA VAL A 315 -2.41 -11.55 15.63
C VAL A 315 -1.18 -12.09 16.37
N ALA A 316 -0.09 -12.41 15.65
CA ALA A 316 1.17 -12.85 16.23
C ALA A 316 1.81 -11.76 17.10
N GLN A 317 1.80 -10.52 16.63
CA GLN A 317 2.36 -9.39 17.37
C GLN A 317 1.63 -9.16 18.71
N ILE A 318 0.30 -9.23 18.72
CA ILE A 318 -0.49 -9.10 19.97
C ILE A 318 -0.07 -10.20 20.94
N SER A 319 -0.03 -11.45 20.49
CA SER A 319 0.34 -12.57 21.37
C SER A 319 1.76 -12.48 21.92
N PHE A 320 2.70 -11.84 21.21
CA PHE A 320 4.07 -11.64 21.73
C PHE A 320 4.13 -10.56 22.80
N SER A 321 3.26 -9.55 22.71
CA SER A 321 3.20 -8.46 23.69
C SER A 321 2.68 -8.91 25.05
N THR A 322 1.90 -10.00 25.11
CA THR A 322 1.35 -10.55 26.35
C THR A 322 2.25 -11.56 27.05
N THR A 323 3.30 -12.07 26.39
CA THR A 323 4.17 -13.13 26.93
C THR A 323 5.45 -12.64 27.62
N HIS A 324 5.84 -11.37 27.46
CA HIS A 324 7.11 -10.86 27.99
C HIS A 324 6.91 -9.53 28.71
N GLU A 325 7.51 -9.40 29.89
CA GLU A 325 7.56 -8.14 30.66
C GLU A 325 8.23 -6.99 29.88
N PRO A 326 7.95 -5.72 30.24
CA PRO A 326 8.45 -4.52 29.54
C PRO A 326 9.98 -4.31 29.62
N GLN A 327 10.73 -5.20 30.25
CA GLN A 327 12.18 -5.04 30.35
C GLN A 327 12.86 -5.41 29.03
N VAL A 328 13.70 -4.49 28.54
CA VAL A 328 14.42 -4.58 27.26
C VAL A 328 15.58 -5.57 27.36
N TRP A 329 15.29 -6.84 27.68
CA TRP A 329 16.26 -7.91 27.93
C TRP A 329 17.21 -8.17 26.76
N TYR A 330 16.83 -7.72 25.56
CA TYR A 330 17.58 -7.85 24.32
C TYR A 330 18.58 -6.70 24.10
N LEU A 331 18.84 -5.86 25.10
CA LEU A 331 19.94 -4.90 25.09
C LEU A 331 21.13 -5.42 25.89
N LYS A 332 22.33 -5.04 25.43
CA LYS A 332 23.58 -5.19 26.17
C LYS A 332 24.16 -3.80 26.41
N ASN A 333 24.60 -3.54 27.64
CA ASN A 333 25.33 -2.32 27.96
C ASN A 333 26.82 -2.57 27.72
N VAL A 334 27.46 -1.74 26.89
CA VAL A 334 28.89 -1.75 26.63
C VAL A 334 29.39 -0.32 26.82
N ASP A 335 30.25 -0.11 27.81
CA ASP A 335 30.85 1.21 28.11
C ASP A 335 29.80 2.33 28.28
N GLY A 336 28.66 2.04 28.92
CA GLY A 336 27.58 2.98 29.12
C GLY A 336 26.63 3.15 27.93
N VAL A 337 26.89 2.48 26.79
CA VAL A 337 26.05 2.51 25.59
C VAL A 337 25.18 1.25 25.51
N ASN A 338 23.87 1.44 25.33
CA ASN A 338 22.93 0.33 25.14
C ASN A 338 22.87 -0.09 23.67
N LEU A 339 23.47 -1.24 23.37
CA LEU A 339 23.45 -1.87 22.05
C LEU A 339 22.37 -2.93 21.96
N LEU A 340 21.83 -3.14 20.75
CA LEU A 340 20.96 -4.27 20.45
C LEU A 340 21.77 -5.58 20.47
N ASP A 341 21.37 -6.51 21.33
CA ASP A 341 21.91 -7.87 21.40
C ASP A 341 21.10 -8.82 20.51
N VAL A 342 21.47 -8.81 19.22
CA VAL A 342 20.82 -9.63 18.19
C VAL A 342 21.03 -11.12 18.43
N GLU A 343 22.15 -11.53 19.04
CA GLU A 343 22.37 -12.94 19.32
C GLU A 343 21.41 -13.43 20.40
N LYS A 344 21.23 -12.67 21.48
CA LYS A 344 20.24 -12.98 22.51
C LYS A 344 18.83 -12.97 21.94
N LEU A 345 18.52 -11.99 21.09
CA LEU A 345 17.23 -11.85 20.41
C LEU A 345 16.90 -13.06 19.53
N LEU A 346 17.82 -13.51 18.67
CA LEU A 346 17.61 -14.63 17.77
C LEU A 346 17.66 -15.99 18.49
N THR A 347 18.43 -16.13 19.57
CA THR A 347 18.36 -17.32 20.43
C THR A 347 16.98 -17.46 21.07
N ALA A 348 16.43 -16.38 21.62
CA ALA A 348 15.09 -16.41 22.17
C ALA A 348 14.03 -16.65 21.08
N PHE A 349 14.24 -16.11 19.87
CA PHE A 349 13.39 -16.42 18.73
C PHE A 349 13.38 -17.92 18.38
N GLN A 350 14.54 -18.57 18.33
CA GLN A 350 14.62 -20.02 18.06
C GLN A 350 13.80 -20.84 19.08
N GLN A 351 13.88 -20.46 20.36
CA GLN A 351 13.10 -21.12 21.41
C GLN A 351 11.60 -20.85 21.26
N PHE A 352 11.21 -19.59 21.07
CA PHE A 352 9.84 -19.21 20.79
C PHE A 352 9.27 -19.95 19.57
N TYR A 353 10.04 -19.99 18.48
CA TYR A 353 9.62 -20.63 17.23
C TYR A 353 9.45 -22.15 17.42
N ARG A 354 10.34 -22.79 18.19
CA ARG A 354 10.21 -24.20 18.58
C ARG A 354 8.91 -24.50 19.33
N GLU A 355 8.55 -23.65 20.27
CA GLU A 355 7.41 -23.89 21.17
C GLU A 355 6.07 -23.57 20.53
N HIS A 356 6.02 -22.61 19.61
CA HIS A 356 4.76 -22.03 19.16
C HIS A 356 4.49 -22.12 17.66
N SER A 357 5.50 -22.36 16.81
CA SER A 357 5.35 -22.25 15.35
C SER A 357 4.23 -23.12 14.77
N GLU A 358 4.03 -24.35 15.25
CA GLU A 358 3.00 -25.25 14.69
C GLU A 358 1.58 -24.71 14.84
N HIS A 359 1.25 -24.12 15.99
CA HIS A 359 -0.07 -23.52 16.22
C HIS A 359 -0.27 -22.29 15.33
N TRP A 360 0.76 -21.43 15.24
CA TRP A 360 0.75 -20.24 14.42
C TRP A 360 0.60 -20.54 12.92
N LEU A 361 1.42 -21.46 12.41
CA LEU A 361 1.45 -21.82 10.99
C LEU A 361 0.13 -22.47 10.54
N LYS A 362 -0.59 -23.17 11.43
CA LYS A 362 -1.92 -23.73 11.09
C LYS A 362 -3.00 -22.65 10.91
N GLY A 363 -2.94 -21.55 11.66
CA GLY A 363 -3.93 -20.46 11.59
C GLY A 363 -3.60 -19.34 10.58
N MET A 364 -2.38 -19.28 10.05
CA MET A 364 -1.96 -18.20 9.15
C MET A 364 -2.54 -18.35 7.74
N LEU A 365 -3.00 -17.22 7.18
CA LEU A 365 -3.40 -17.11 5.77
C LEU A 365 -2.20 -17.38 4.84
N TYR A 366 -1.01 -16.87 5.18
CA TYR A 366 0.24 -16.98 4.41
C TYR A 366 1.17 -18.09 4.96
N ARG A 367 0.69 -19.33 5.05
CA ARG A 367 1.39 -20.43 5.76
C ARG A 367 2.86 -20.63 5.33
N GLU A 368 3.17 -20.61 4.03
CA GLU A 368 4.55 -20.88 3.57
C GLU A 368 5.52 -19.70 3.81
N ALA A 369 5.01 -18.48 3.88
CA ALA A 369 5.77 -17.30 4.30
C ALA A 369 5.79 -17.15 5.83
N GLY A 370 5.04 -18.00 6.54
CA GLY A 370 4.82 -17.95 7.98
C GLY A 370 6.10 -17.86 8.82
N PRO A 371 7.19 -18.63 8.56
CA PRO A 371 8.42 -18.54 9.35
C PRO A 371 9.08 -17.16 9.28
N GLN A 372 9.13 -16.58 8.08
CA GLN A 372 9.69 -15.26 7.82
C GLN A 372 8.80 -14.15 8.41
N LEU A 373 7.49 -14.28 8.24
CA LEU A 373 6.48 -13.39 8.84
C LEU A 373 6.53 -13.43 10.38
N LEU A 374 6.67 -14.61 10.98
CA LEU A 374 6.81 -14.76 12.43
C LEU A 374 8.09 -14.10 12.96
N LEU A 375 9.23 -14.24 12.26
CA LEU A 375 10.45 -13.54 12.63
C LEU A 375 10.27 -12.01 12.54
N GLN A 376 9.64 -11.51 11.49
CA GLN A 376 9.36 -10.07 11.34
C GLN A 376 8.47 -9.55 12.47
N ALA A 377 7.41 -10.28 12.80
CA ALA A 377 6.51 -9.98 13.91
C ALA A 377 7.24 -10.02 15.25
N TYR A 378 8.15 -10.98 15.43
CA TYR A 378 8.98 -11.11 16.63
C TYR A 378 9.89 -9.89 16.76
N LEU A 379 10.57 -9.49 15.68
CA LEU A 379 11.47 -8.33 15.67
C LEU A 379 10.76 -6.98 15.86
N GLN A 380 9.43 -6.93 15.81
CA GLN A 380 8.67 -5.72 16.11
C GLN A 380 9.01 -5.12 17.48
N ARG A 381 9.44 -5.93 18.46
CA ARG A 381 9.89 -5.41 19.75
C ARG A 381 11.06 -4.43 19.64
N VAL A 382 11.92 -4.59 18.62
CA VAL A 382 13.04 -3.67 18.36
C VAL A 382 12.50 -2.29 18.00
N VAL A 383 11.44 -2.23 17.19
CA VAL A 383 10.74 -0.98 16.86
C VAL A 383 10.11 -0.37 18.11
N ASN A 384 9.45 -1.19 18.93
CA ASN A 384 8.87 -0.74 20.20
C ASN A 384 9.93 -0.21 21.20
N GLY A 385 11.17 -0.69 21.10
CA GLY A 385 12.31 -0.24 21.89
C GLY A 385 13.00 1.04 21.36
N GLY A 386 12.51 1.64 20.27
CA GLY A 386 13.07 2.85 19.66
C GLY A 386 14.04 2.61 18.51
N GLY A 387 14.26 1.36 18.10
CA GLY A 387 14.94 1.03 16.85
C GLY A 387 14.02 1.14 15.64
N TRP A 388 14.55 0.86 14.45
CA TRP A 388 13.76 0.76 13.23
C TRP A 388 14.21 -0.41 12.37
N ILE A 389 13.30 -0.90 11.54
CA ILE A 389 13.52 -2.05 10.66
C ILE A 389 13.09 -1.64 9.25
N GLU A 390 14.06 -1.46 8.37
CA GLU A 390 13.83 -1.32 6.94
C GLU A 390 13.70 -2.71 6.30
N ARG A 391 12.81 -2.83 5.32
CA ARG A 391 12.46 -4.11 4.68
C ARG A 391 12.61 -3.98 3.17
N GLU A 392 13.57 -4.71 2.58
CA GLU A 392 13.71 -4.75 1.13
C GLU A 392 12.94 -5.98 0.59
N TYR A 393 11.80 -5.74 -0.06
CA TYR A 393 11.12 -6.75 -0.90
C TYR A 393 11.69 -6.67 -2.31
N GLY A 394 12.98 -6.99 -2.43
CA GLY A 394 13.68 -6.94 -3.70
C GLY A 394 13.25 -8.07 -4.64
N LEU A 395 12.49 -7.74 -5.67
CA LEU A 395 12.44 -8.52 -6.90
C LEU A 395 13.84 -8.60 -7.50
N GLY A 396 14.31 -9.81 -7.80
CA GLY A 396 15.65 -10.08 -8.32
C GLY A 396 16.70 -10.51 -7.28
N LYS A 397 16.35 -10.62 -5.98
CA LYS A 397 17.31 -11.02 -4.93
C LYS A 397 16.88 -12.20 -4.07
N GLY A 398 15.63 -12.65 -4.14
CA GLY A 398 15.17 -13.84 -3.40
C GLY A 398 15.19 -13.68 -1.88
N ARG A 399 14.10 -13.12 -1.34
CA ARG A 399 13.62 -13.06 0.08
C ARG A 399 14.22 -12.01 1.00
N THR A 400 13.42 -11.64 2.02
CA THR A 400 13.50 -10.39 2.80
C THR A 400 14.81 -10.24 3.54
N ASP A 401 15.56 -9.24 3.10
CA ASP A 401 16.57 -8.59 3.91
C ASP A 401 15.87 -7.66 4.91
N LEU A 402 16.06 -7.94 6.20
CA LEU A 402 15.67 -7.03 7.28
C LEU A 402 16.90 -6.22 7.67
N PHE A 403 16.82 -4.92 7.46
CA PHE A 403 17.86 -4.00 7.88
C PHE A 403 17.44 -3.32 9.18
N VAL A 404 18.03 -3.78 10.28
CA VAL A 404 17.74 -3.27 11.61
C VAL A 404 18.73 -2.16 11.92
N ILE A 405 18.20 -1.02 12.35
CA ILE A 405 19.00 0.08 12.84
C ILE A 405 18.58 0.42 14.27
N TRP A 406 19.58 0.50 15.15
CA TRP A 406 19.39 0.79 16.56
C TRP A 406 20.13 2.08 16.94
N PRO A 407 19.46 3.06 17.57
CA PRO A 407 20.12 4.29 18.00
C PRO A 407 21.06 4.01 19.17
N VAL A 408 22.31 4.48 19.06
CA VAL A 408 23.31 4.39 20.15
C VAL A 408 23.77 5.75 20.66
N GLY A 409 23.09 6.82 20.24
CA GLY A 409 23.37 8.22 20.60
C GLY A 409 22.87 9.18 19.52
N PRO A 410 23.31 10.45 19.53
CA PRO A 410 23.01 11.43 18.48
C PRO A 410 23.54 10.97 17.11
N GLU A 411 24.77 10.45 17.10
CA GLU A 411 25.50 9.80 16.00
C GLU A 411 26.59 8.95 16.70
N PRO A 412 26.45 7.61 16.83
CA PRO A 412 26.24 6.69 15.72
C PRO A 412 24.97 5.83 15.83
N LYS A 413 24.76 5.00 14.80
CA LYS A 413 23.66 4.02 14.71
C LYS A 413 24.24 2.62 14.52
N GLN A 414 23.76 1.65 15.29
CA GLN A 414 24.12 0.25 15.08
C GLN A 414 23.30 -0.29 13.90
N ARG A 415 23.97 -0.80 12.88
CA ARG A 415 23.39 -1.28 11.62
C ARG A 415 23.61 -2.78 11.47
N ILE A 416 22.51 -3.52 11.35
CA ILE A 416 22.50 -4.99 11.33
C ILE A 416 21.67 -5.46 10.14
N VAL A 417 22.20 -6.42 9.40
CA VAL A 417 21.45 -7.15 8.36
C VAL A 417 20.98 -8.49 8.91
N ILE A 418 19.71 -8.81 8.72
CA ILE A 418 19.14 -10.15 8.98
C ILE A 418 18.53 -10.65 7.67
N GLU A 419 19.20 -11.61 7.05
CA GLU A 419 18.79 -12.29 5.83
C GLU A 419 18.01 -13.57 6.19
N VAL A 420 16.93 -13.86 5.48
CA VAL A 420 16.03 -14.96 5.79
C VAL A 420 15.86 -15.90 4.60
N LYS A 421 16.18 -17.18 4.80
CA LYS A 421 15.95 -18.25 3.83
C LYS A 421 15.03 -19.31 4.40
N VAL A 422 14.16 -19.85 3.57
CA VAL A 422 13.47 -21.12 3.86
C VAL A 422 14.05 -22.15 2.92
N LYS A 423 14.55 -23.26 3.49
CA LYS A 423 15.07 -24.38 2.71
C LYS A 423 13.93 -25.02 1.94
N ARG A 424 14.01 -25.01 0.61
CA ARG A 424 13.06 -25.75 -0.24
C ARG A 424 13.42 -27.23 -0.27
N GLU A 425 12.45 -28.08 -0.60
CA GLU A 425 12.65 -29.53 -0.64
C GLU A 425 13.72 -29.93 -1.66
N LYS A 426 13.68 -29.29 -2.85
CA LYS A 426 14.64 -29.49 -3.95
C LYS A 426 16.07 -29.00 -3.66
N ASP A 427 16.25 -28.11 -2.69
CA ASP A 427 17.53 -27.47 -2.42
C ASP A 427 18.25 -28.16 -1.25
N SER A 428 19.56 -28.34 -1.38
CA SER A 428 20.39 -28.76 -0.25
C SER A 428 20.54 -27.62 0.75
N LEU A 429 20.73 -27.96 2.03
CA LEU A 429 20.96 -26.95 3.08
C LEU A 429 22.22 -26.13 2.77
N GLN A 430 23.29 -26.76 2.29
CA GLN A 430 24.53 -26.08 1.92
C GLN A 430 24.36 -25.10 0.76
N ALA A 431 23.59 -25.47 -0.27
CA ALA A 431 23.28 -24.56 -1.38
C ALA A 431 22.48 -23.35 -0.91
N THR A 432 21.50 -23.56 -0.02
CA THR A 432 20.69 -22.49 0.58
C THR A 432 21.56 -21.54 1.41
N ILE A 433 22.48 -22.08 2.22
CA ILE A 433 23.42 -21.28 3.04
C ILE A 433 24.37 -20.48 2.14
N LYS A 434 24.94 -21.10 1.09
CA LYS A 434 25.86 -20.43 0.17
C LYS A 434 25.21 -19.20 -0.48
N LYS A 435 24.01 -19.39 -1.05
CA LYS A 435 23.25 -18.31 -1.68
C LYS A 435 22.89 -17.21 -0.69
N GLY A 436 22.42 -17.57 0.50
CA GLY A 436 22.09 -16.60 1.55
C GLY A 436 23.30 -15.82 2.06
N LEU A 437 24.48 -16.46 2.16
CA LEU A 437 25.72 -15.79 2.59
C LEU A 437 26.19 -14.75 1.57
N GLU A 438 26.14 -15.07 0.28
CA GLU A 438 26.48 -14.14 -0.81
C GLU A 438 25.58 -12.89 -0.77
N GLN A 439 24.28 -13.09 -0.54
CA GLN A 439 23.29 -12.01 -0.46
C GLN A 439 23.46 -11.17 0.81
N THR A 440 23.65 -11.81 1.96
CA THR A 440 23.93 -11.12 3.23
C THR A 440 25.14 -10.19 3.09
N ARG A 441 26.23 -10.66 2.45
CA ARG A 441 27.44 -9.84 2.23
C ARG A 441 27.14 -8.63 1.34
N ALA A 442 26.54 -8.86 0.18
CA ALA A 442 26.22 -7.80 -0.77
C ALA A 442 25.34 -6.70 -0.13
N TYR A 443 24.43 -7.09 0.75
CA TYR A 443 23.56 -6.12 1.44
C TYR A 443 24.26 -5.42 2.60
N MET A 444 25.08 -6.12 3.38
CA MET A 444 25.92 -5.49 4.41
C MET A 444 26.84 -4.42 3.83
N ASP A 445 27.45 -4.68 2.67
CA ASP A 445 28.33 -3.73 1.98
C ASP A 445 27.57 -2.47 1.55
N ARG A 446 26.36 -2.64 1.01
CA ARG A 446 25.47 -1.53 0.60
C ARG A 446 25.07 -0.65 1.77
N CYS A 447 24.67 -1.26 2.88
CA CYS A 447 24.13 -0.55 4.04
C CYS A 447 25.20 -0.15 5.08
N LYS A 448 26.48 -0.45 4.82
CA LYS A 448 27.59 -0.29 5.77
C LYS A 448 27.27 -0.92 7.13
N ALA A 449 26.70 -2.12 7.10
CA ALA A 449 26.33 -2.86 8.30
C ALA A 449 27.55 -3.52 8.93
N THR A 450 27.63 -3.52 10.27
CA THR A 450 28.78 -4.07 10.99
C THR A 450 28.62 -5.57 11.27
N HIS A 451 27.37 -6.05 11.29
CA HIS A 451 27.03 -7.43 11.61
C HIS A 451 25.90 -7.93 10.69
N GLY A 452 25.99 -9.20 10.32
CA GLY A 452 25.01 -9.90 9.51
C GLY A 452 24.54 -11.19 10.17
N HIS A 453 23.27 -11.52 10.01
CA HIS A 453 22.68 -12.74 10.51
C HIS A 453 21.96 -13.43 9.36
N LEU A 454 22.30 -14.69 9.08
CA LEU A 454 21.59 -15.52 8.11
C LEU A 454 20.71 -16.50 8.87
N VAL A 455 19.39 -16.38 8.74
CA VAL A 455 18.42 -17.28 9.37
C VAL A 455 17.87 -18.23 8.32
N VAL A 456 18.04 -19.53 8.53
CA VAL A 456 17.58 -20.59 7.62
C VAL A 456 16.52 -21.44 8.31
N PHE A 457 15.29 -21.35 7.82
CA PHE A 457 14.18 -22.18 8.25
C PHE A 457 14.14 -23.52 7.50
N ASP A 458 14.04 -24.63 8.22
CA ASP A 458 13.83 -25.97 7.65
C ASP A 458 12.41 -26.49 7.95
N PRO A 459 11.47 -26.39 7.00
CA PRO A 459 10.09 -26.78 7.21
C PRO A 459 9.89 -28.30 7.27
N ASN A 460 10.94 -29.13 7.06
CA ASN A 460 10.79 -30.57 6.98
C ASN A 460 10.21 -31.16 8.29
N PRO A 461 8.98 -31.69 8.28
CA PRO A 461 8.33 -32.20 9.50
C PRO A 461 8.99 -33.48 10.03
N LYS A 462 9.79 -34.17 9.21
CA LYS A 462 10.50 -35.41 9.60
C LYS A 462 11.77 -35.13 10.42
N LYS A 463 12.29 -33.90 10.39
CA LYS A 463 13.47 -33.52 11.18
C LYS A 463 13.07 -33.15 12.60
N ARG A 464 13.82 -33.66 13.58
CA ARG A 464 13.65 -33.27 14.99
C ARG A 464 14.18 -31.85 15.22
N TRP A 465 13.60 -31.13 16.18
CA TRP A 465 14.01 -29.76 16.52
C TRP A 465 15.52 -29.60 16.81
N GLY A 466 16.16 -30.59 17.45
CA GLY A 466 17.61 -30.56 17.68
C GLY A 466 18.47 -30.59 16.40
N GLN A 467 17.90 -30.96 15.25
CA GLN A 467 18.57 -30.90 13.94
C GLN A 467 18.28 -29.60 13.19
N LYS A 468 17.22 -28.88 13.59
CA LYS A 468 16.80 -27.62 12.99
C LYS A 468 17.43 -26.42 13.68
N ILE A 469 17.55 -26.49 15.00
CA ILE A 469 18.09 -25.40 15.82
C ILE A 469 19.60 -25.52 15.92
N TYR A 470 20.30 -24.55 15.36
CA TYR A 470 21.75 -24.43 15.47
C TYR A 470 22.18 -22.97 15.32
N LYS A 471 23.38 -22.66 15.81
CA LYS A 471 24.05 -21.37 15.65
C LYS A 471 25.49 -21.64 15.23
N LYS A 472 25.96 -21.01 14.15
CA LYS A 472 27.34 -21.17 13.65
C LYS A 472 27.88 -19.85 13.13
N LYS A 473 29.12 -19.48 13.48
CA LYS A 473 29.80 -18.36 12.82
C LYS A 473 30.22 -18.79 11.41
N LEU A 474 29.76 -18.07 10.39
CA LEU A 474 30.20 -18.27 8.99
C LEU A 474 31.43 -17.41 8.69
N THR A 475 31.50 -16.22 9.27
CA THR A 475 32.65 -15.30 9.20
C THR A 475 32.84 -14.62 10.56
N LYS A 476 33.80 -13.68 10.66
CA LYS A 476 33.95 -12.83 11.86
C LYS A 476 32.71 -11.97 12.15
N ILE A 477 31.95 -11.61 11.10
CA ILE A 477 30.84 -10.64 11.18
C ILE A 477 29.49 -11.22 10.77
N ILE A 478 29.43 -12.48 10.29
CA ILE A 478 28.19 -13.16 9.88
C ILE A 478 27.96 -14.43 10.70
N THR A 479 26.79 -14.51 11.34
CA THR A 479 26.33 -15.66 12.10
C THR A 479 25.14 -16.33 11.41
N LEU A 480 25.22 -17.65 11.22
CA LEU A 480 24.16 -18.52 10.71
C LEU A 480 23.31 -19.07 11.85
N TRP A 481 22.00 -19.08 11.64
CA TRP A 481 20.97 -19.58 12.55
C TRP A 481 20.10 -20.59 11.81
N GLY A 482 19.90 -21.76 12.40
CA GLY A 482 18.91 -22.74 11.93
C GLY A 482 17.63 -22.64 12.73
N SER A 483 16.46 -22.71 12.10
CA SER A 483 15.16 -22.69 12.79
C SER A 483 14.15 -23.66 12.19
#